data_AF-A0A6N8XJI1-F1
#
_entry.id   AF-A0A6N8XJI1-F1
#
_cell.length_a   1.000
_cell.length_b   1.000
_cell.length_c   1.000
_cell.angle_alpha   90.00
_cell.angle_beta   90.00
_cell.angle_gamma   90.00
#
_symmetry.space_group_name_H-M   'P 1'
#
loop_
_entity.id
_entity.type
_entity.pdbx_description
1 polymer ?
#
loop_
_entity_poly.entity_id
_entity_poly.type
_entity_poly.pdbx_seq_one_letter_code
_entity_poly.pdbx_strand_id
1 'polypeptide(L)' 'MSDSETWESLVRPYRELIAGIGEEPDREGLRYTPQRAAKALAFLTRGYGQSLDQV' A
#
# COMPACT_ATOMS: atom_id res chain seq x y z
N MET A 1 3.82 -11.43 -13.26
CA MET A 1 3.31 -11.25 -11.89
C MET A 1 1.80 -11.21 -11.98
N SER A 2 1.09 -12.01 -11.19
CA SER A 2 -0.36 -11.91 -11.09
C SER A 2 -0.76 -10.61 -10.38
N ASP A 3 -2.02 -10.18 -10.54
CA ASP A 3 -2.56 -9.02 -9.81
C ASP A 3 -2.45 -9.20 -8.29
N SER A 4 -2.55 -10.44 -7.79
CA SER A 4 -2.39 -10.73 -6.36
C SER A 4 -0.95 -10.58 -5.89
N GLU A 5 0.05 -11.00 -6.69
CA GLU A 5 1.47 -10.85 -6.36
C GLU A 5 1.88 -9.38 -6.29
N THR A 6 1.35 -8.57 -7.21
CA THR A 6 1.58 -7.12 -7.24
C THR A 6 0.96 -6.45 -6.01
N TRP A 7 -0.26 -6.84 -5.65
CA TRP A 7 -0.93 -6.31 -4.47
C TRP A 7 -0.19 -6.64 -3.17
N GLU A 8 0.24 -7.89 -3.00
CA GLU A 8 1.00 -8.32 -1.83
C GLU A 8 2.32 -7.52 -1.70
N SER A 9 3.00 -7.27 -2.83
CA SER A 9 4.24 -6.48 -2.87
C SER A 9 4.06 -5.02 -2.41
N LEU A 10 2.87 -4.44 -2.59
CA LEU A 10 2.54 -3.08 -2.16
C LEU A 10 2.11 -3.03 -0.69
N VAL A 11 1.46 -4.08 -0.19
CA VAL A 11 0.88 -4.11 1.17
C VAL A 11 1.91 -4.54 2.22
N ARG A 12 2.71 -5.58 1.94
CA ARG A 12 3.66 -6.16 2.90
C ARG A 12 4.63 -5.13 3.52
N PRO A 13 5.23 -4.19 2.76
CA PRO A 13 6.16 -3.21 3.32
C PRO A 13 5.53 -2.31 4.40
N TYR A 14 4.25 -1.99 4.28
CA TYR A 14 3.56 -1.19 5.29
C TYR A 14 3.34 -1.96 6.59
N ARG A 15 3.09 -3.27 6.51
CA ARG A 15 2.99 -4.12 7.71
C ARG A 15 4.33 -4.19 8.44
N GLU A 16 5.42 -4.35 7.70
CA GLU A 16 6.79 -4.34 8.24
C GLU A 16 7.14 -2.97 8.86
N LEU A 17 6.73 -1.87 8.22
CA LEU A 17 6.94 -0.51 8.75
C LEU A 17 6.20 -0.28 10.07
N ILE A 18 4.93 -0.72 10.16
CA ILE A 18 4.14 -0.64 11.40
C ILE A 18 4.82 -1.43 12.52
N ALA A 19 5.28 -2.64 12.24
CA ALA A 19 6.04 -3.42 13.22
C ALA A 19 7.36 -2.73 13.61
N GLY A 20 8.05 -2.12 12.63
CA GLY A 20 9.32 -1.43 12.83
C GLY A 20 9.24 -0.19 13.73
N ILE A 21 8.07 0.44 13.84
CA ILE A 21 7.84 1.56 14.78
C ILE A 21 7.37 1.10 16.17
N GLY A 22 7.32 -0.21 16.43
CA GLY A 22 6.93 -0.79 17.72
C GLY A 22 5.41 -1.00 17.91
N GLU A 23 4.61 -0.86 16.85
CA GLU A 23 3.17 -1.10 16.88
C GLU A 23 2.82 -2.55 16.56
N GLU A 24 1.66 -3.03 17.03
CA GLU A 24 1.13 -4.36 16.70
C GLU A 24 0.28 -4.31 15.41
N PRO A 25 0.72 -4.86 14.26
CA PRO A 25 -0.01 -4.71 13.01
C PRO A 25 -1.39 -5.41 12.98
N ASP A 26 -1.61 -6.39 13.86
CA ASP A 26 -2.86 -7.18 13.92
C ASP A 26 -3.92 -6.60 14.87
N ARG A 27 -3.58 -5.54 15.62
CA ARG A 27 -4.54 -4.83 16.47
C ARG A 27 -5.70 -4.30 15.63
N GLU A 28 -6.90 -4.28 16.20
CA GLU A 28 -8.15 -3.96 15.50
C GLU A 28 -8.05 -2.71 14.60
N GLY A 29 -7.47 -1.62 15.13
CA GLY A 29 -7.31 -0.36 14.40
C GLY A 29 -6.23 -0.35 13.30
N LEU A 30 -5.30 -1.32 13.30
CA LEU A 30 -4.20 -1.40 12.33
C LEU A 30 -4.28 -2.54 11.33
N ARG A 31 -5.12 -3.55 11.57
CA ARG A 31 -5.25 -4.72 10.70
C ARG A 31 -5.40 -4.36 9.21
N TYR A 32 -6.13 -3.28 8.92
CA TYR A 32 -6.37 -2.79 7.56
C TYR A 32 -5.54 -1.55 7.17
N THR A 33 -4.63 -1.09 8.03
CA THR A 33 -3.75 0.04 7.75
C THR A 33 -2.80 -0.23 6.59
N PRO A 34 -2.15 -1.42 6.47
CA PRO A 34 -1.28 -1.71 5.33
C PRO A 34 -1.96 -1.53 3.97
N GLN A 35 -3.19 -2.03 3.82
CA GLN A 35 -3.97 -1.94 2.58
C GLN A 35 -4.38 -0.49 2.29
N ARG A 36 -4.81 0.26 3.31
CA ARG A 36 -5.17 1.68 3.17
C ARG A 36 -3.96 2.52 2.78
N ALA A 37 -2.80 2.27 3.39
CA ALA A 37 -1.58 3.00 3.10
C ALA A 37 -1.07 2.71 1.68
N ALA A 38 -1.06 1.44 1.25
CA ALA A 38 -0.74 1.05 -0.12
C ALA A 38 -1.66 1.73 -1.14
N LYS A 39 -2.98 1.73 -0.89
CA LYS A 39 -3.96 2.40 -1.75
C LYS A 39 -3.75 3.92 -1.78
N ALA A 40 -3.46 4.54 -0.64
CA ALA A 40 -3.19 5.96 -0.56
C ALA A 40 -1.95 6.33 -1.38
N LEU A 41 -0.85 5.59 -1.23
CA LEU A 41 0.37 5.83 -2.00
C LEU A 41 0.10 5.67 -3.50
N ALA A 42 -0.53 4.57 -3.92
CA ALA A 42 -0.88 4.35 -5.32
C ALA A 42 -1.73 5.50 -5.89
N PHE A 43 -2.68 6.04 -5.13
CA PHE A 43 -3.48 7.20 -5.53
C PHE A 43 -2.62 8.47 -5.64
N LEU A 44 -1.72 8.72 -4.68
CA LEU A 44 -0.86 9.89 -4.65
C LEU A 44 0.19 9.88 -5.77
N THR A 45 0.65 8.69 -6.18
CA THR A 45 1.66 8.50 -7.22
C THR A 45 1.07 8.11 -8.59
N ARG A 46 -0.26 8.12 -8.74
CA ARG A 46 -0.92 7.70 -10.00
C ARG A 46 -0.46 8.49 -11.22
N GLY A 47 -0.01 9.74 -11.00
CA GLY A 47 0.46 10.64 -12.06
C GLY A 47 1.64 10.08 -12.87
N TYR A 48 2.47 9.20 -12.30
CA TYR A 48 3.56 8.56 -13.05
C TYR A 48 3.08 7.62 -14.15
N GLY A 49 1.85 7.11 -14.03
CA GLY A 49 1.22 6.27 -15.05
C GLY A 49 0.27 7.03 -15.99
N GLN A 50 0.13 8.35 -15.84
CA GLN A 50 -0.74 9.16 -16.69
C GLN A 50 0.05 9.74 -17.86
N SER A 51 -0.53 9.68 -19.07
CA SER A 51 -0.04 10.42 -20.24
C SER A 51 -0.96 11.60 -20.52
N LEU A 52 -0.39 12.71 -21.01
CA LEU A 52 -1.17 13.88 -21.46
C LEU A 52 -2.14 13.52 -22.59
N ASP A 53 -1.81 12.51 -23.40
CA ASP A 53 -2.67 12.03 -24.50
C ASP A 53 -3.94 11.31 -24.01
N GLN A 54 -4.04 11.05 -22.70
CA GLN A 54 -5.16 10.35 -22.06
C GLN A 54 -5.98 11.25 -21.13
N VAL A 55 -5.78 12.58 -21.20
CA VAL A 55 -6.49 13.59 -20.39
C VAL A 55 -7.40 14.46 -21.26
#